data_AF-A0A950UQK8-F1
#
_entry.id   AF-A0A950UQK8-F1
#
_cell.length_a   1.000
_cell.length_b   1.000
_cell.length_c   1.000
_cell.angle_alpha   90.00
_cell.angle_beta   90.00
_cell.angle_gamma   90.00
#
_symmetry.space_group_name_H-M   'P 1'
#
loop_
_entity.id
_entity.type
_entity.pdbx_description
1 polymer ?
#
loop_
_entity_poly.entity_id
_entity_poly.type
_entity_poly.pdbx_seq_one_letter_code
_entity_poly.pdbx_strand_id
1 'polypeptide(L)'
;MSLSPPRFLVRRRLIAIAVALPVVETLILWLVGMESALGIAPQASAPAPFDVFHDLRWLLVYHRSWIGLVLEAAAFVVFRTLVTTLMVRAAWPEGEKLPPLRRTVTGSAGFVVVAALLLSPWVALLFGMAVVSISWLFFVALPGALAVMALVHHGAIERGWWRHMPPLRTVGWVGLSFLVLSVDGALLSVTPPLFRLPIAAVAGLFNAWAWFGIVHAVAGRPTPRFIPAPAGLVAVVVVVVGGAAIGFETVTSRAQLNHAAHAVSVRRPESGKPVLIVSGFGTHWSGDETRRLPGAFDERRFSYRGVGADGLPLWYEENDTHRSLVDLVRAMGAQVNAFHQQTGRTVSIVAESEGSLVAKTYLAATPTAPVDELVMLSPLVRPARVYYPPNGHEGWGVAAGVELKGLTAGLKVISPIDLTPDTPLLRSIADNAPAVRDLLTCPLPGVEQLALFPLADAVASPHPTAVGIPASVVPAFHGGLLSSGAVHKTIALRLDGHKLPSYDIWSSVERVVRVSSSAWQVPPLPLSLNPAWGHPSGDTPSCASMAATLQQWVDAPTPG
;
A
#
# COMPACT_ATOMS: atom_id res chain seq x y z
N MET A 1 14.38 49.88 18.50
CA MET A 1 14.63 48.88 17.44
C MET A 1 13.28 48.32 17.00
N SER A 2 12.75 48.78 15.86
CA SER A 2 11.55 48.21 15.27
C SER A 2 11.95 46.88 14.62
N LEU A 3 11.51 45.76 15.20
CA LEU A 3 11.67 44.45 14.59
C LEU A 3 10.74 44.40 13.37
N SER A 4 11.28 44.74 12.20
CA SER A 4 10.58 44.50 10.94
C SER A 4 10.20 43.01 10.90
N PRO A 5 8.92 42.66 10.67
CA PRO A 5 8.51 41.28 10.62
C PRO A 5 9.34 40.53 9.56
N PRO A 6 9.69 39.24 9.77
CA PRO A 6 10.40 38.46 8.77
C PRO A 6 9.71 38.62 7.41
N ARG A 7 10.48 38.87 6.34
CA ARG A 7 9.98 39.18 4.97
C ARG A 7 8.89 38.22 4.46
N PHE A 8 8.86 37.00 4.99
CA PHE A 8 7.81 36.00 4.77
C PHE A 8 6.42 36.41 5.29
N LEU A 9 6.30 36.97 6.51
CA LEU A 9 5.01 37.29 7.15
C LEU A 9 4.24 38.41 6.42
N VAL A 10 4.93 39.17 5.56
CA VAL A 10 4.31 40.20 4.73
C VAL A 10 3.59 39.59 3.50
N ARG A 11 3.86 38.32 3.16
CA ARG A 11 3.28 37.61 2.00
C ARG A 11 1.89 37.05 2.29
N ARG A 12 0.94 37.92 2.67
CA ARG A 12 -0.44 37.55 3.03
C ARG A 12 -1.15 36.70 1.98
N ARG A 13 -0.94 36.99 0.68
CA ARG A 13 -1.56 36.22 -0.41
C ARG A 13 -1.04 34.79 -0.49
N LEU A 14 0.27 34.59 -0.33
CA LEU A 14 0.88 33.26 -0.35
C LEU A 14 0.35 32.42 0.82
N ILE A 15 0.35 33.01 2.02
CA ILE A 15 -0.18 32.38 3.24
C ILE A 15 -1.66 32.02 3.07
N ALA A 16 -2.49 32.97 2.61
CA ALA A 16 -3.92 32.74 2.47
C ALA A 16 -4.23 31.55 1.54
N ILE A 17 -3.57 31.46 0.38
CA ILE A 17 -3.79 30.36 -0.57
C ILE A 17 -3.26 29.04 0.02
N ALA A 18 -2.06 29.05 0.60
CA ALA A 18 -1.43 27.84 1.09
C ALA A 18 -2.14 27.25 2.32
N VAL A 19 -2.77 28.09 3.14
CA VAL A 19 -3.58 27.68 4.29
C VAL A 19 -4.98 27.24 3.86
N ALA A 20 -5.61 27.98 2.93
CA ALA A 20 -7.00 27.70 2.55
C ALA A 20 -7.18 26.31 1.94
N LEU A 21 -6.27 25.87 1.05
CA LEU A 21 -6.43 24.58 0.36
C LEU A 21 -6.44 23.37 1.31
N PRO A 22 -5.43 23.13 2.18
CA PRO A 22 -5.47 22.03 3.13
C PRO A 22 -6.65 22.10 4.12
N VAL A 23 -7.02 23.31 4.58
CA VAL A 23 -8.14 23.48 5.52
C VAL A 23 -9.46 23.11 4.86
N VAL A 24 -9.70 23.58 3.63
CA VAL A 24 -10.91 23.26 2.86
C VAL A 24 -10.98 21.77 2.57
N GLU A 25 -9.88 21.16 2.11
CA GLU A 25 -9.85 19.72 1.84
C GLU A 25 -10.07 18.90 3.11
N THR A 26 -9.39 19.23 4.21
CA THR A 26 -9.59 18.58 5.51
C THR A 26 -11.05 18.67 5.97
N LEU A 27 -11.69 19.83 5.79
CA LEU A 27 -13.10 20.03 6.12
C LEU A 27 -14.01 19.15 5.24
N ILE A 28 -13.78 19.10 3.93
CA ILE A 28 -14.56 18.26 3.01
C ILE A 28 -14.42 16.79 3.37
N LEU A 29 -13.19 16.30 3.54
CA LEU A 29 -12.93 14.90 3.89
C LEU A 29 -13.57 14.53 5.23
N TRP A 30 -13.52 15.43 6.20
CA TRP A 30 -14.18 15.23 7.48
C TRP A 30 -15.71 15.16 7.36
N LEU A 31 -16.33 16.08 6.61
CA LEU A 31 -17.79 16.11 6.41
C LEU A 31 -18.31 14.90 5.62
N VAL A 32 -17.51 14.34 4.72
CA VAL A 32 -17.86 13.17 3.91
C VAL A 32 -17.48 11.85 4.62
N GLY A 33 -16.87 11.90 5.81
CA GLY A 33 -16.49 10.71 6.58
C GLY A 33 -15.24 9.98 6.08
N MET A 34 -14.46 10.60 5.18
CA MET A 34 -13.24 10.03 4.60
C MET A 34 -12.02 10.22 5.51
N GLU A 35 -12.09 9.73 6.76
CA GLU A 35 -11.06 10.00 7.76
C GLU A 35 -9.68 9.43 7.39
N SER A 36 -9.66 8.28 6.73
CA SER A 36 -8.43 7.63 6.26
C SER A 36 -7.68 8.40 5.17
N ALA A 37 -8.31 9.39 4.53
CA ALA A 37 -7.70 10.28 3.56
C ALA A 37 -7.23 11.61 4.19
N LEU A 38 -7.53 11.90 5.46
CA LEU A 38 -7.13 13.17 6.08
C LEU A 38 -5.62 13.41 6.03
N GLY A 39 -4.82 12.34 6.06
CA GLY A 39 -3.36 12.43 6.06
C GLY A 39 -2.78 13.05 4.78
N ILE A 40 -3.53 13.08 3.66
CA ILE A 40 -3.03 13.61 2.38
C ILE A 40 -3.39 15.09 2.15
N ALA A 41 -4.40 15.62 2.85
CA ALA A 41 -4.89 16.99 2.69
C ALA A 41 -3.83 18.10 2.81
N PRO A 42 -2.80 18.01 3.68
CA PRO A 42 -1.68 18.96 3.71
C PRO A 42 -0.98 19.16 2.36
N GLN A 43 -1.03 18.16 1.47
CA GLN A 43 -0.34 18.22 0.19
C GLN A 43 -1.07 19.05 -0.87
N ALA A 44 -2.33 19.43 -0.63
CA ALA A 44 -3.14 20.25 -1.54
C ALA A 44 -2.44 21.55 -1.97
N SER A 45 -1.64 22.14 -1.07
CA SER A 45 -0.86 23.36 -1.31
C SER A 45 0.65 23.18 -1.19
N ALA A 46 1.14 21.94 -1.05
CA ALA A 46 2.55 21.68 -0.88
C ALA A 46 3.39 22.19 -2.07
N PRO A 47 4.70 22.42 -1.89
CA PRO A 47 5.58 22.76 -2.99
C PRO A 47 5.52 21.74 -4.12
N ALA A 48 5.55 22.23 -5.35
CA ALA A 48 5.61 21.37 -6.52
C ALA A 48 6.83 20.43 -6.46
N PRO A 49 6.69 19.14 -6.82
CA PRO A 49 5.50 18.47 -7.35
C PRO A 49 4.75 17.59 -6.33
N PHE A 50 4.87 17.83 -5.01
CA PHE A 50 4.09 17.09 -4.01
C PHE A 50 2.58 17.27 -4.22
N ASP A 51 2.18 18.44 -4.69
CA ASP A 51 0.80 18.80 -4.98
C ASP A 51 0.26 18.14 -6.26
N VAL A 52 1.10 17.93 -7.27
CA VAL A 52 0.79 17.11 -8.46
C VAL A 52 0.63 15.64 -8.07
N PHE A 53 1.53 15.13 -7.21
CA PHE A 53 1.44 13.76 -6.70
C PHE A 53 0.19 13.52 -5.85
N HIS A 54 -0.22 14.52 -5.08
CA HIS A 54 -1.49 14.54 -4.36
C HIS A 54 -2.68 14.35 -5.31
N ASP A 55 -2.80 15.22 -6.31
CA ASP A 55 -3.97 15.19 -7.21
C ASP A 55 -4.02 13.93 -8.07
N LEU A 56 -2.87 13.42 -8.50
CA LEU A 56 -2.81 12.17 -9.27
C LEU A 56 -3.38 10.99 -8.47
N ARG A 57 -3.17 10.94 -7.15
CA ARG A 57 -3.73 9.88 -6.31
C ARG A 57 -5.25 9.95 -6.24
N TRP A 58 -5.81 11.15 -6.20
CA TRP A 58 -7.26 11.34 -6.33
C TRP A 58 -7.76 10.96 -7.72
N LEU A 59 -7.12 11.47 -8.78
CA LEU A 59 -7.50 11.22 -10.16
C LEU A 59 -7.50 9.72 -10.48
N LEU A 60 -6.44 8.99 -10.13
CA LEU A 60 -6.31 7.56 -10.45
C LEU A 60 -7.28 6.66 -9.66
N VAL A 61 -7.79 7.10 -8.51
CA VAL A 61 -8.83 6.36 -7.76
C VAL A 61 -10.24 6.73 -8.23
N TYR A 62 -10.50 8.01 -8.52
CA TYR A 62 -11.85 8.57 -8.66
C TYR A 62 -12.29 8.89 -10.09
N HIS A 63 -11.66 8.33 -11.12
CA HIS A 63 -12.18 8.42 -12.49
C HIS A 63 -12.96 7.14 -12.84
N ARG A 64 -14.05 7.27 -13.60
CA ARG A 64 -14.94 6.15 -13.95
C ARG A 64 -14.92 5.72 -15.42
N SER A 65 -14.49 6.59 -16.32
CA SER A 65 -14.50 6.37 -17.77
C SER A 65 -13.33 7.09 -18.43
N TRP A 66 -13.01 6.74 -19.68
CA TRP A 66 -11.93 7.42 -20.42
C TRP A 66 -12.26 8.88 -20.73
N ILE A 67 -13.52 9.18 -21.07
CA ILE A 67 -13.96 10.56 -21.28
C ILE A 67 -13.91 11.35 -19.98
N GLY A 68 -14.39 10.75 -18.88
CA GLY A 68 -14.30 11.33 -17.54
C GLY A 68 -12.85 11.63 -17.17
N LEU A 69 -11.95 10.67 -17.37
CA LEU A 69 -10.51 10.84 -17.13
C LEU A 69 -9.94 12.02 -17.93
N VAL A 70 -10.26 12.17 -19.21
CA VAL A 70 -9.76 13.31 -20.02
C VAL A 70 -10.26 14.64 -19.46
N LEU A 71 -11.54 14.72 -19.10
CA LEU A 71 -12.13 15.94 -18.54
C LEU A 71 -11.57 16.27 -17.14
N GLU A 72 -11.46 15.27 -16.28
CA GLU A 72 -10.90 15.39 -14.92
C GLU A 72 -9.41 15.71 -14.96
N ALA A 73 -8.64 15.07 -15.84
CA ALA A 73 -7.23 15.38 -16.05
C ALA A 73 -7.06 16.81 -16.60
N ALA A 74 -7.93 17.27 -17.51
CA ALA A 74 -7.91 18.65 -17.99
C ALA A 74 -8.24 19.64 -16.86
N ALA A 75 -9.26 19.35 -16.04
CA ALA A 75 -9.61 20.16 -14.88
C ALA A 75 -8.47 20.20 -13.84
N PHE A 76 -7.86 19.05 -13.56
CA PHE A 76 -6.65 18.92 -12.73
C PHE A 76 -5.52 19.81 -13.27
N VAL A 77 -5.18 19.70 -14.55
CA VAL A 77 -4.10 20.50 -15.16
C VAL A 77 -4.42 21.98 -15.06
N VAL A 78 -5.66 22.41 -15.34
CA VAL A 78 -6.07 23.81 -15.23
C VAL A 78 -5.97 24.31 -13.79
N PHE A 79 -6.60 23.62 -12.85
CA PHE A 79 -6.60 23.96 -11.43
C PHE A 79 -5.17 24.08 -10.89
N ARG A 80 -4.36 23.03 -11.11
CA ARG A 80 -3.00 22.96 -10.61
C ARG A 80 -2.09 24.00 -11.26
N THR A 81 -2.26 24.26 -12.56
CA THR A 81 -1.56 25.36 -13.24
C THR A 81 -1.87 26.71 -12.61
N LEU A 82 -3.14 26.98 -12.29
CA LEU A 82 -3.56 28.23 -11.66
C LEU A 82 -2.96 28.36 -10.26
N VAL A 83 -3.10 27.35 -9.42
CA VAL A 83 -2.57 27.35 -8.05
C VAL A 83 -1.05 27.53 -8.06
N THR A 84 -0.32 26.73 -8.84
CA THR A 84 1.14 26.83 -8.96
C THR A 84 1.58 28.20 -9.47
N THR A 85 0.89 28.75 -10.48
CA THR A 85 1.17 30.11 -10.97
C THR A 85 0.97 31.16 -9.87
N LEU A 86 -0.11 31.06 -9.10
CA LEU A 86 -0.39 31.98 -8.00
C LEU A 86 0.65 31.88 -6.89
N MET A 87 1.03 30.65 -6.49
CA MET A 87 2.07 30.41 -5.48
C MET A 87 3.42 30.98 -5.91
N VAL A 88 3.88 30.64 -7.13
CA VAL A 88 5.16 31.11 -7.67
C VAL A 88 5.21 32.64 -7.74
N ARG A 89 4.13 33.27 -8.21
CA ARG A 89 4.08 34.74 -8.31
C ARG A 89 3.97 35.41 -6.95
N ALA A 90 3.22 34.84 -6.01
CA ALA A 90 3.09 35.38 -4.65
C ALA A 90 4.38 35.22 -3.83
N ALA A 91 5.18 34.20 -4.14
CA ALA A 91 6.47 33.91 -3.52
C ALA A 91 7.66 34.60 -4.22
N TRP A 92 7.46 35.33 -5.31
CA TRP A 92 8.56 35.89 -6.10
C TRP A 92 9.37 36.94 -5.32
N PRO A 93 10.72 36.95 -5.40
CA PRO A 93 11.55 37.89 -4.64
C PRO A 93 11.29 39.36 -4.99
N GLU A 94 11.31 40.20 -3.95
CA GLU A 94 11.32 41.67 -4.13
C GLU A 94 12.67 42.09 -4.71
N GLY A 95 12.66 42.92 -5.76
CA GLY A 95 13.85 43.38 -6.47
C GLY A 95 14.24 42.55 -7.70
N GLU A 96 13.70 41.34 -7.84
CA GLU A 96 13.88 40.53 -9.04
C GLU A 96 12.80 40.82 -10.09
N LYS A 97 13.17 40.77 -11.38
CA LYS A 97 12.20 41.00 -12.46
C LYS A 97 11.21 39.84 -12.54
N LEU A 98 9.98 40.09 -12.12
CA LEU A 98 8.89 39.11 -12.21
C LEU A 98 8.61 38.73 -13.68
N PRO A 99 8.55 37.42 -14.02
CA PRO A 99 8.19 36.98 -15.36
C PRO A 99 6.78 37.44 -15.77
N PRO A 100 6.53 37.69 -17.08
CA PRO A 100 5.19 37.96 -17.58
C PRO A 100 4.21 36.84 -17.21
N LEU A 101 2.95 37.18 -16.90
CA LEU A 101 1.95 36.21 -16.45
C LEU A 101 1.80 35.03 -17.42
N ARG A 102 1.65 35.31 -18.72
CA ARG A 102 1.57 34.28 -19.77
C ARG A 102 2.72 33.27 -19.69
N ARG A 103 3.93 33.75 -19.39
CA ARG A 103 5.13 32.91 -19.29
C ARG A 103 5.10 32.03 -18.03
N THR A 104 4.65 32.54 -16.90
CA THR A 104 4.49 31.73 -15.69
C THR A 104 3.40 30.68 -15.88
N VAL A 105 2.27 31.05 -16.50
CA VAL A 105 1.16 30.11 -16.79
C VAL A 105 1.61 28.99 -17.71
N THR A 106 2.23 29.30 -18.86
CA THR A 106 2.64 28.25 -19.81
C THR A 106 3.77 27.38 -19.25
N GLY A 107 4.69 27.96 -18.47
CA GLY A 107 5.73 27.20 -17.77
C GLY A 107 5.14 26.25 -16.73
N SER A 108 4.21 26.75 -15.90
CA SER A 108 3.53 25.94 -14.89
C SER A 108 2.70 24.83 -15.52
N ALA A 109 1.96 25.12 -16.60
CA ALA A 109 1.17 24.11 -17.32
C ALA A 109 2.04 23.00 -17.89
N GLY A 110 3.12 23.37 -18.60
CA GLY A 110 4.06 22.39 -19.14
C GLY A 110 4.72 21.55 -18.04
N PHE A 111 5.08 22.18 -16.91
CA PHE A 111 5.60 21.48 -15.75
C PHE A 111 4.58 20.52 -15.13
N VAL A 112 3.34 20.95 -14.90
CA VAL A 112 2.28 20.11 -14.30
C VAL A 112 2.04 18.87 -15.14
N VAL A 113 1.94 19.00 -16.46
CA VAL A 113 1.76 17.87 -17.37
C VAL A 113 2.96 16.91 -17.29
N VAL A 114 4.19 17.42 -17.36
CA VAL A 114 5.39 16.57 -17.30
C VAL A 114 5.53 15.91 -15.93
N ALA A 115 5.32 16.63 -14.84
CA ALA A 115 5.36 16.08 -13.49
C ALA A 115 4.28 15.01 -13.31
N ALA A 116 3.08 15.22 -13.84
CA ALA A 116 2.02 14.23 -13.81
C ALA A 116 2.42 12.93 -14.52
N LEU A 117 2.97 13.03 -15.73
CA LEU A 117 3.45 11.87 -16.48
C LEU A 117 4.59 11.13 -15.76
N LEU A 118 5.54 11.86 -15.16
CA LEU A 118 6.67 11.25 -14.46
C LEU A 118 6.28 10.62 -13.12
N LEU A 119 5.21 11.12 -12.49
CA LEU A 119 4.74 10.66 -11.19
C LEU A 119 3.66 9.56 -11.28
N SER A 120 2.94 9.47 -12.39
CA SER A 120 1.86 8.49 -12.61
C SER A 120 2.28 7.05 -12.30
N PRO A 121 3.45 6.55 -12.76
CA PRO A 121 3.84 5.17 -12.52
C PRO A 121 3.95 4.83 -11.03
N TRP A 122 4.47 5.77 -10.23
CA TRP A 122 4.62 5.57 -8.80
C TRP A 122 3.27 5.63 -8.08
N VAL A 123 2.35 6.48 -8.53
CA VAL A 123 0.98 6.50 -8.03
C VAL A 123 0.25 5.21 -8.39
N ALA A 124 0.44 4.67 -9.59
CA ALA A 124 -0.10 3.38 -9.98
C ALA A 124 0.42 2.25 -9.10
N LEU A 125 1.71 2.23 -8.73
CA LEU A 125 2.23 1.28 -7.75
C LEU A 125 1.60 1.44 -6.35
N LEU A 126 1.39 2.67 -5.89
CA LEU A 126 0.65 2.92 -4.64
C LEU A 126 -0.81 2.47 -4.71
N PHE A 127 -1.44 2.63 -5.88
CA PHE A 127 -2.77 2.11 -6.15
C PHE A 127 -2.77 0.57 -6.10
N GLY A 128 -1.80 -0.08 -6.74
CA GLY A 128 -1.61 -1.53 -6.67
C GLY A 128 -1.45 -2.03 -5.23
N MET A 129 -0.66 -1.33 -4.42
CA MET A 129 -0.56 -1.59 -2.99
C MET A 129 -1.90 -1.49 -2.27
N ALA A 130 -2.74 -0.52 -2.61
CA ALA A 130 -4.07 -0.42 -2.01
C ALA A 130 -5.02 -1.55 -2.44
N VAL A 131 -4.74 -2.25 -3.55
CA VAL A 131 -5.45 -3.48 -3.96
C VAL A 131 -4.99 -4.67 -3.11
N VAL A 132 -3.69 -4.89 -2.93
CA VAL A 132 -3.16 -6.14 -2.35
C VAL A 132 -2.62 -6.02 -0.93
N SER A 133 -2.35 -4.80 -0.46
CA SER A 133 -1.71 -4.48 0.82
C SER A 133 -0.30 -5.06 1.00
N ILE A 134 0.51 -5.03 -0.07
CA ILE A 134 1.90 -5.50 -0.05
C ILE A 134 2.86 -4.32 0.06
N SER A 135 3.60 -4.22 1.17
CA SER A 135 4.47 -3.08 1.48
C SER A 135 5.64 -2.88 0.50
N TRP A 136 6.08 -3.91 -0.22
CA TRP A 136 7.11 -3.79 -1.26
C TRP A 136 6.80 -2.70 -2.29
N LEU A 137 5.54 -2.62 -2.72
CA LEU A 137 5.10 -1.59 -3.67
C LEU A 137 5.30 -0.17 -3.12
N PHE A 138 5.20 0.03 -1.80
CA PHE A 138 5.48 1.32 -1.15
C PHE A 138 6.96 1.66 -1.23
N PHE A 139 7.82 0.70 -0.92
CA PHE A 139 9.28 0.88 -0.91
C PHE A 139 9.86 1.05 -2.32
N VAL A 140 9.13 0.66 -3.36
CA VAL A 140 9.46 1.05 -4.75
C VAL A 140 8.88 2.42 -5.08
N ALA A 141 7.59 2.62 -4.83
CA ALA A 141 6.85 3.80 -5.25
C ALA A 141 7.34 5.09 -4.63
N LEU A 142 7.44 5.14 -3.29
CA LEU A 142 7.72 6.39 -2.59
C LEU A 142 9.15 6.88 -2.84
N PRO A 143 10.21 6.05 -2.73
CA PRO A 143 11.56 6.50 -3.08
C PRO A 143 11.69 6.94 -4.54
N GLY A 144 11.04 6.23 -5.48
CA GLY A 144 10.99 6.63 -6.88
C GLY A 144 10.34 8.00 -7.09
N ALA A 145 9.15 8.20 -6.49
CA ALA A 145 8.45 9.48 -6.54
C ALA A 145 9.27 10.61 -5.92
N LEU A 146 9.89 10.40 -4.75
CA LEU A 146 10.72 11.40 -4.07
C LEU A 146 11.95 11.77 -4.88
N ALA A 147 12.59 10.81 -5.55
CA ALA A 147 13.72 11.08 -6.41
C ALA A 147 13.30 11.90 -7.64
N VAL A 148 12.16 11.58 -8.26
CA VAL A 148 11.57 12.41 -9.33
C VAL A 148 11.27 13.82 -8.82
N MET A 149 10.62 13.96 -7.66
CA MET A 149 10.31 15.25 -7.05
C MET A 149 11.57 16.07 -6.80
N ALA A 150 12.61 15.45 -6.23
CA ALA A 150 13.89 16.10 -5.97
C ALA A 150 14.57 16.58 -7.26
N LEU A 151 14.40 15.88 -8.39
CA LEU A 151 14.99 16.26 -9.67
C LEU A 151 14.21 17.36 -10.41
N VAL A 152 12.88 17.45 -10.25
CA VAL A 152 12.04 18.30 -11.12
C VAL A 152 11.39 19.48 -10.41
N HIS A 153 11.40 19.57 -9.07
CA HIS A 153 10.67 20.60 -8.29
C HIS A 153 10.89 22.06 -8.72
N HIS A 154 12.04 22.42 -9.29
CA HIS A 154 12.32 23.77 -9.78
C HIS A 154 11.62 24.11 -11.12
N GLY A 155 11.02 23.11 -11.78
CA GLY A 155 10.53 23.23 -13.15
C GLY A 155 9.32 24.15 -13.35
N ALA A 156 8.56 24.43 -12.29
CA ALA A 156 7.49 25.44 -12.33
C ALA A 156 8.04 26.88 -12.32
N ILE A 157 9.30 27.07 -11.92
CA ILE A 157 9.91 28.38 -11.66
C ILE A 157 10.92 28.71 -12.77
N GLU A 158 11.75 27.74 -13.16
CA GLU A 158 12.84 27.92 -14.11
C GLU A 158 12.50 27.39 -15.51
N ARG A 159 12.89 28.15 -16.54
CA ARG A 159 12.80 27.69 -17.93
C ARG A 159 13.95 26.76 -18.28
N GLY A 160 13.63 25.70 -19.01
CA GLY A 160 14.65 24.73 -19.42
C GLY A 160 15.23 23.96 -18.25
N TRP A 161 14.46 23.84 -17.15
CA TRP A 161 14.82 23.10 -15.93
C TRP A 161 15.36 21.69 -16.21
N TRP A 162 14.89 21.05 -17.28
CA TRP A 162 15.36 19.73 -17.71
C TRP A 162 16.84 19.70 -18.15
N ARG A 163 17.47 20.87 -18.35
CA ARG A 163 18.89 21.01 -18.70
C ARG A 163 19.78 21.33 -17.49
N HIS A 164 19.20 21.58 -16.32
CA HIS A 164 19.92 22.08 -15.16
C HIS A 164 19.56 21.27 -13.92
N MET A 165 20.57 21.00 -13.09
CA MET A 165 20.33 20.41 -11.78
C MET A 165 19.67 21.43 -10.84
N PRO A 166 18.76 20.99 -9.96
CA PRO A 166 18.20 21.86 -8.94
C PRO A 166 19.30 22.36 -7.99
N PRO A 167 19.22 23.60 -7.49
CA PRO A 167 20.09 24.05 -6.41
C PRO A 167 20.02 23.10 -5.20
N LEU A 168 21.16 22.73 -4.61
CA LEU A 168 21.18 21.80 -3.45
C LEU A 168 20.29 22.29 -2.29
N ARG A 169 20.20 23.61 -2.11
CA ARG A 169 19.31 24.23 -1.12
C ARG A 169 17.83 23.89 -1.36
N THR A 170 17.39 23.79 -2.61
CA THR A 170 15.98 23.47 -2.93
C THR A 170 15.71 21.98 -2.79
N VAL A 171 16.71 21.12 -3.02
CA VAL A 171 16.65 19.70 -2.62
C VAL A 171 16.45 19.56 -1.09
N GLY A 172 17.15 20.38 -0.30
CA GLY A 172 16.93 20.46 1.15
C GLY A 172 15.49 20.84 1.52
N TRP A 173 14.86 21.74 0.77
CA TRP A 173 13.44 22.08 0.95
C TRP A 173 12.50 20.93 0.59
N VAL A 174 12.81 20.16 -0.47
CA VAL A 174 12.04 18.96 -0.83
C VAL A 174 12.12 17.93 0.30
N GLY A 175 13.33 17.66 0.82
CA GLY A 175 13.53 16.75 1.95
C GLY A 175 12.79 17.22 3.21
N LEU A 176 12.86 18.51 3.54
CA LEU A 176 12.13 19.07 4.68
C LEU A 176 10.61 19.00 4.48
N SER A 177 10.12 19.24 3.27
CA SER A 177 8.69 19.12 2.94
C SER A 177 8.20 17.69 3.09
N PHE A 178 8.97 16.70 2.63
CA PHE A 178 8.66 15.28 2.86
C PHE A 178 8.52 14.95 4.34
N LEU A 179 9.46 15.42 5.18
CA LEU A 179 9.41 15.18 6.62
C LEU A 179 8.18 15.82 7.27
N VAL A 180 7.92 17.10 6.97
CA VAL A 180 6.79 17.84 7.54
C VAL A 180 5.46 17.27 7.08
N LEU A 181 5.30 16.95 5.79
CA LEU A 181 4.08 16.32 5.29
C LEU A 181 3.82 14.94 5.90
N SER A 182 4.87 14.16 6.21
CA SER A 182 4.73 12.89 6.92
C SER A 182 4.25 13.09 8.36
N VAL A 183 4.76 14.14 9.04
CA VAL A 183 4.33 14.51 10.39
C VAL A 183 2.91 15.05 10.39
N ASP A 184 2.56 15.95 9.46
CA ASP A 184 1.23 16.52 9.34
C ASP A 184 0.19 15.44 9.03
N GLY A 185 0.53 14.50 8.13
CA GLY A 185 -0.31 13.35 7.84
C GLY A 185 -0.52 12.46 9.06
N ALA A 186 0.55 12.17 9.82
CA ALA A 186 0.45 11.44 11.08
C ALA A 186 -0.46 12.15 12.09
N LEU A 187 -0.26 13.46 12.29
CA LEU A 187 -1.04 14.26 13.22
C LEU A 187 -2.52 14.26 12.81
N LEU A 188 -2.85 14.49 11.54
CA LEU A 188 -4.23 14.46 11.07
C LEU A 188 -4.88 13.08 11.21
N SER A 189 -4.11 11.99 11.12
CA SER A 189 -4.63 10.63 11.27
C SER A 189 -4.92 10.22 12.71
N VAL A 190 -4.24 10.80 13.72
CA VAL A 190 -4.41 10.38 15.13
C VAL A 190 -5.10 11.41 16.02
N THR A 191 -5.23 12.66 15.56
CA THR A 191 -5.69 13.74 16.41
C THR A 191 -7.23 13.83 16.43
N PRO A 192 -7.83 14.16 17.59
CA PRO A 192 -9.27 14.41 17.68
C PRO A 192 -9.78 15.46 16.67
N PRO A 193 -11.07 15.38 16.26
CA PRO A 193 -11.64 16.26 15.23
C PRO A 193 -11.40 17.76 15.45
N LEU A 194 -11.44 18.23 16.70
CA LEU A 194 -11.28 19.64 17.06
C LEU A 194 -9.95 20.26 16.57
N PHE A 195 -8.89 19.46 16.45
CA PHE A 195 -7.57 19.95 16.06
C PHE A 195 -7.23 19.73 14.58
N ARG A 196 -8.09 19.04 13.82
CA ARG A 196 -7.84 18.74 12.40
C ARG A 196 -7.64 20.02 11.57
N LEU A 197 -8.54 21.00 11.71
CA LEU A 197 -8.45 22.26 10.98
C LEU A 197 -7.24 23.13 11.42
N PRO A 198 -6.96 23.29 12.74
CA PRO A 198 -5.72 23.93 13.18
C PRO A 198 -4.45 23.29 12.62
N ILE A 199 -4.34 21.96 12.63
CA ILE A 199 -3.17 21.24 12.09
C ILE A 199 -3.04 21.52 10.59
N ALA A 200 -4.13 21.40 9.83
CA ALA A 200 -4.13 21.70 8.39
C ALA A 200 -3.71 23.16 8.10
N ALA A 201 -4.10 24.11 8.96
CA ALA A 201 -3.69 25.50 8.83
C ALA A 201 -2.18 25.68 9.10
N VAL A 202 -1.63 25.01 10.11
CA VAL A 202 -0.18 25.02 10.39
C VAL A 202 0.61 24.38 9.25
N ALA A 203 0.13 23.27 8.70
CA ALA A 203 0.71 22.64 7.52
C ALA A 203 0.74 23.62 6.32
N GLY A 204 -0.37 24.32 6.08
CA GLY A 204 -0.45 25.35 5.05
C GLY A 204 0.50 26.53 5.25
N LEU A 205 0.76 26.94 6.51
CA LEU A 205 1.76 27.95 6.83
C LEU A 205 3.18 27.47 6.49
N PHE A 206 3.50 26.22 6.81
CA PHE A 206 4.76 25.61 6.41
C PHE A 206 4.89 25.54 4.88
N ASN A 207 3.84 25.12 4.17
CA ASN A 207 3.83 25.06 2.71
C ASN A 207 4.11 26.43 2.08
N ALA A 208 3.49 27.51 2.61
CA ALA A 208 3.81 28.87 2.19
C ALA A 208 5.30 29.20 2.37
N TRP A 209 5.87 28.81 3.51
CA TRP A 209 7.28 29.06 3.81
C TRP A 209 8.22 28.28 2.88
N ALA A 210 7.89 27.02 2.58
CA ALA A 210 8.65 26.19 1.65
C ALA A 210 8.57 26.74 0.22
N TRP A 211 7.38 27.15 -0.26
CA TRP A 211 7.23 27.85 -1.54
C TRP A 211 8.08 29.12 -1.61
N PHE A 212 8.04 29.95 -0.56
CA PHE A 212 8.88 31.15 -0.47
C PHE A 212 10.37 30.80 -0.59
N GLY A 213 10.83 29.81 0.17
CA GLY A 213 12.22 29.36 0.20
C GLY A 213 12.72 28.80 -1.13
N ILE A 214 11.91 27.98 -1.80
CA ILE A 214 12.25 27.39 -3.11
C ILE A 214 12.29 28.47 -4.18
N VAL A 215 11.25 29.29 -4.29
CA VAL A 215 11.17 30.35 -5.32
C VAL A 215 12.33 31.35 -5.18
N HIS A 216 12.69 31.75 -3.96
CA HIS A 216 13.83 32.65 -3.73
C HIS A 216 15.19 32.00 -4.02
N ALA A 217 15.30 30.68 -3.87
CA ALA A 217 16.55 29.97 -4.17
C ALA A 217 16.74 29.72 -5.67
N VAL A 218 15.66 29.68 -6.45
CA VAL A 218 15.70 29.48 -7.91
C VAL A 218 15.70 30.81 -8.67
N ALA A 219 14.90 31.79 -8.25
CA ALA A 219 14.75 33.05 -8.98
C ALA A 219 16.08 33.84 -9.03
N GLY A 220 16.43 34.33 -10.22
CA GLY A 220 17.55 35.26 -10.43
C GLY A 220 18.95 34.64 -10.40
N ARG A 221 19.10 33.31 -10.24
CA ARG A 221 20.40 32.65 -10.13
C ARG A 221 20.74 31.83 -11.38
N PRO A 222 21.93 31.99 -11.98
CA PRO A 222 22.38 31.08 -13.03
C PRO A 222 22.63 29.69 -12.45
N THR A 223 21.97 28.68 -13.00
CA THR A 223 22.17 27.28 -12.64
C THR A 223 23.30 26.68 -13.47
N PRO A 224 24.26 25.95 -12.86
CA PRO A 224 25.33 25.30 -13.60
C PRO A 224 24.77 24.21 -14.52
N ARG A 225 25.25 24.16 -15.76
CA ARG A 225 24.86 23.15 -16.77
C ARG A 225 25.63 21.85 -16.52
N PHE A 226 25.06 20.88 -15.82
CA PHE A 226 25.61 19.52 -15.76
C PHE A 226 24.52 18.47 -15.52
N ILE A 227 24.63 17.35 -16.24
CA ILE A 227 23.69 16.21 -16.40
C ILE A 227 22.22 16.62 -16.69
N PRO A 228 21.69 16.32 -17.90
CA PRO A 228 20.30 16.63 -18.21
C PRO A 228 19.36 15.78 -17.34
N ALA A 229 18.29 16.38 -16.81
CA ALA A 229 17.32 15.73 -15.93
C ALA A 229 16.79 14.37 -16.46
N PRO A 230 16.58 14.17 -17.78
CA PRO A 230 16.28 12.85 -18.34
C PRO A 230 17.26 11.74 -17.95
N ALA A 231 18.57 12.00 -17.93
CA ALA A 231 19.57 11.01 -17.52
C ALA A 231 19.45 10.68 -16.03
N GLY A 232 19.18 11.68 -15.19
CA GLY A 232 18.88 11.49 -13.77
C GLY A 232 17.62 10.65 -13.56
N LEU A 233 16.56 10.90 -14.33
CA LEU A 233 15.31 10.12 -14.27
C LEU A 233 15.51 8.66 -14.68
N VAL A 234 16.28 8.40 -15.75
CA VAL A 234 16.64 7.03 -16.14
C VAL A 234 17.44 6.35 -15.03
N ALA A 235 18.42 7.05 -14.44
CA ALA A 235 19.19 6.50 -13.32
C ALA A 235 18.29 6.19 -12.10
N VAL A 236 17.31 7.03 -11.80
CA VAL A 236 16.33 6.77 -10.72
C VAL A 236 15.54 5.50 -11.01
N VAL A 237 15.00 5.36 -12.23
CA VAL A 237 14.25 4.15 -12.60
C VAL A 237 15.14 2.91 -12.47
N VAL A 238 16.35 2.95 -13.01
CA VAL A 238 17.29 1.82 -12.94
C VAL A 238 17.66 1.48 -11.49
N VAL A 239 17.99 2.47 -10.65
CA VAL A 239 18.43 2.26 -9.27
C VAL A 239 17.27 1.80 -8.38
N VAL A 240 16.09 2.40 -8.51
CA VAL A 240 14.94 2.06 -7.67
C VAL A 240 14.34 0.72 -8.08
N VAL A 241 14.11 0.50 -9.37
CA VAL A 241 13.55 -0.77 -9.86
C VAL A 241 14.57 -1.89 -9.71
N GLY A 242 15.83 -1.67 -10.12
CA GLY A 242 16.90 -2.66 -9.96
C GLY A 242 17.21 -2.97 -8.50
N GLY A 243 17.27 -1.94 -7.64
CA GLY A 243 17.47 -2.11 -6.20
C GLY A 243 16.34 -2.88 -5.52
N ALA A 244 15.08 -2.62 -5.92
CA ALA A 244 13.93 -3.35 -5.39
C ALA A 244 13.90 -4.81 -5.85
N ALA A 245 14.22 -5.10 -7.12
CA ALA A 245 14.32 -6.46 -7.64
C ALA A 245 15.39 -7.27 -6.87
N ILE A 246 16.59 -6.70 -6.70
CA ILE A 246 17.68 -7.32 -5.92
C ILE A 246 17.27 -7.48 -4.44
N GLY A 247 16.62 -6.47 -3.85
CA GLY A 247 16.15 -6.53 -2.46
C GLY A 247 15.12 -7.64 -2.26
N PHE A 248 14.20 -7.80 -3.20
CA PHE A 248 13.18 -8.85 -3.17
C PHE A 248 13.81 -10.24 -3.33
N GLU A 249 14.67 -10.43 -4.33
CA GLU A 249 15.39 -11.68 -4.57
C GLU A 249 16.28 -12.06 -3.38
N THR A 250 17.02 -11.13 -2.80
CA THR A 250 17.88 -11.45 -1.64
C THR A 250 17.08 -11.88 -0.41
N VAL A 251 15.86 -11.34 -0.20
CA VAL A 251 14.97 -11.79 0.88
C VAL A 251 14.42 -13.18 0.59
N THR A 252 13.98 -13.46 -0.64
CA THR A 252 13.45 -14.78 -1.01
C THR A 252 14.54 -15.86 -1.07
N SER A 253 15.72 -15.55 -1.61
CA SER A 253 16.87 -16.45 -1.62
C SER A 253 17.41 -16.72 -0.21
N ARG A 254 17.45 -15.72 0.69
CA ARG A 254 17.78 -15.98 2.10
C ARG A 254 16.73 -16.82 2.79
N ALA A 255 15.45 -16.63 2.46
CA ALA A 255 14.39 -17.51 2.94
C ALA A 255 14.60 -18.96 2.46
N GLN A 256 14.98 -19.16 1.20
CA GLN A 256 15.32 -20.48 0.64
C GLN A 256 16.60 -21.09 1.26
N LEU A 257 17.65 -20.31 1.49
CA LEU A 257 18.88 -20.79 2.14
C LEU A 257 18.63 -21.16 3.60
N ASN A 258 17.85 -20.36 4.32
CA ASN A 258 17.41 -20.68 5.68
C ASN A 258 16.47 -21.90 5.68
N HIS A 259 15.66 -22.11 4.64
CA HIS A 259 14.87 -23.33 4.46
C HIS A 259 15.76 -24.58 4.38
N ALA A 260 16.85 -24.53 3.60
CA ALA A 260 17.77 -25.66 3.51
C ALA A 260 18.53 -25.90 4.84
N ALA A 261 18.88 -24.84 5.57
CA ALA A 261 19.61 -24.94 6.83
C ALA A 261 18.74 -25.38 8.03
N HIS A 262 17.41 -25.25 7.94
CA HIS A 262 16.47 -25.60 9.02
C HIS A 262 15.53 -26.76 8.69
N ALA A 263 15.66 -27.37 7.50
CA ALA A 263 15.00 -28.63 7.18
C ALA A 263 15.62 -29.76 8.03
N VAL A 264 15.09 -29.97 9.24
CA VAL A 264 15.49 -31.10 10.06
C VAL A 264 14.77 -32.33 9.51
N SER A 265 15.50 -33.19 8.79
CA SER A 265 15.02 -34.52 8.40
C SER A 265 14.89 -35.38 9.67
N VAL A 266 13.72 -35.30 10.30
CA VAL A 266 13.37 -36.17 11.43
C VAL A 266 12.12 -36.93 11.03
N ARG A 267 12.16 -38.25 11.22
CA ARG A 267 11.04 -39.20 11.04
C ARG A 267 9.73 -38.63 11.60
N ARG A 268 8.65 -38.62 10.79
CA ARG A 268 7.30 -38.12 11.17
C ARG A 268 6.95 -38.62 12.58
N PRO A 269 6.60 -37.72 13.53
CA PRO A 269 6.20 -38.18 14.86
C PRO A 269 4.96 -39.06 14.72
N GLU A 270 4.94 -40.22 15.39
CA GLU A 270 3.82 -41.19 15.32
C GLU A 270 2.52 -40.58 15.89
N SER A 271 2.62 -39.54 16.71
CA SER A 271 1.48 -38.79 17.27
C SER A 271 1.84 -37.33 17.50
N GLY A 272 1.55 -36.46 16.53
CA GLY A 272 1.73 -35.00 16.65
C GLY A 272 0.40 -34.23 16.53
N LYS A 273 0.37 -32.97 16.98
CA LYS A 273 -0.77 -32.08 16.69
C LYS A 273 -0.80 -31.82 15.17
N PRO A 274 -1.95 -32.00 14.46
CA PRO A 274 -2.01 -31.76 13.02
C PRO A 274 -1.86 -30.27 12.70
N VAL A 275 -0.88 -29.93 11.86
CA VAL A 275 -0.60 -28.54 11.47
C VAL A 275 -0.54 -28.41 9.95
N LEU A 276 -1.43 -27.61 9.38
CA LEU A 276 -1.45 -27.27 7.96
C LEU A 276 -0.65 -25.98 7.71
N ILE A 277 0.44 -26.08 6.96
CA ILE A 277 1.32 -24.97 6.58
C ILE A 277 0.90 -24.42 5.21
N VAL A 278 0.52 -23.15 5.16
CA VAL A 278 0.03 -22.46 3.96
C VAL A 278 1.03 -21.36 3.58
N SER A 279 1.69 -21.53 2.43
CA SER A 279 2.62 -20.52 1.89
C SER A 279 1.87 -19.30 1.33
N GLY A 280 2.60 -18.30 0.80
CA GLY A 280 2.03 -17.12 0.15
C GLY A 280 2.02 -17.19 -1.38
N PHE A 281 1.64 -16.06 -1.99
CA PHE A 281 1.56 -15.85 -3.44
C PHE A 281 2.90 -16.08 -4.15
N GLY A 282 2.85 -16.64 -5.36
CA GLY A 282 4.04 -16.85 -6.20
C GLY A 282 5.04 -17.82 -5.57
N THR A 283 4.58 -18.78 -4.76
CA THR A 283 5.43 -19.86 -4.23
C THR A 283 5.24 -21.14 -5.05
N HIS A 284 6.20 -22.06 -4.97
CA HIS A 284 6.09 -23.41 -5.54
C HIS A 284 6.45 -24.45 -4.47
N TRP A 285 6.04 -25.70 -4.69
CA TRP A 285 6.41 -26.83 -3.83
C TRP A 285 6.52 -28.13 -4.63
N SER A 286 7.67 -28.81 -4.51
CA SER A 286 8.05 -30.02 -5.24
C SER A 286 7.49 -31.33 -4.68
N GLY A 287 6.74 -31.31 -3.57
CA GLY A 287 6.21 -32.52 -2.93
C GLY A 287 7.02 -33.01 -1.73
N ASP A 288 8.20 -32.45 -1.45
CA ASP A 288 9.01 -32.86 -0.30
C ASP A 288 8.44 -32.35 1.03
N GLU A 289 8.07 -33.27 1.93
CA GLU A 289 7.64 -32.99 3.31
C GLU A 289 8.86 -32.69 4.20
N THR A 290 9.38 -31.47 4.12
CA THR A 290 10.36 -30.95 5.08
C THR A 290 9.64 -30.33 6.28
N ARG A 291 9.92 -30.84 7.48
CA ARG A 291 9.44 -30.21 8.73
C ARG A 291 10.01 -28.80 8.87
N ARG A 292 9.15 -27.86 9.23
CA ARG A 292 9.50 -26.45 9.42
C ARG A 292 9.45 -26.02 10.88
N LEU A 293 8.58 -26.62 11.69
CA LEU A 293 8.36 -26.18 13.06
C LEU A 293 9.16 -27.05 14.04
N PRO A 294 9.84 -26.44 15.02
CA PRO A 294 10.46 -27.19 16.10
C PRO A 294 9.35 -27.78 16.98
N GLY A 295 9.26 -29.11 17.07
CA GLY A 295 8.29 -29.78 17.94
C GLY A 295 7.76 -31.11 17.40
N ALA A 296 6.80 -31.68 18.13
CA ALA A 296 6.09 -32.90 17.76
C ALA A 296 4.79 -32.55 17.00
N PHE A 297 4.93 -31.88 15.86
CA PHE A 297 3.82 -31.55 14.97
C PHE A 297 3.74 -32.56 13.81
N ASP A 298 2.52 -32.98 13.47
CA ASP A 298 2.24 -33.65 12.22
C ASP A 298 2.00 -32.56 11.17
N GLU A 299 3.08 -32.15 10.49
CA GLU A 299 3.02 -31.06 9.53
C GLU A 299 2.56 -31.57 8.15
N ARG A 300 1.64 -30.83 7.54
CA ARG A 300 1.23 -31.01 6.14
C ARG A 300 1.30 -29.68 5.42
N ARG A 301 1.69 -29.68 4.15
CA ARG A 301 1.57 -28.49 3.30
C ARG A 301 0.19 -28.38 2.70
N PHE A 302 -0.32 -27.15 2.65
CA PHE A 302 -1.41 -26.83 1.75
C PHE A 302 -0.89 -26.80 0.31
N SER A 303 -1.61 -27.48 -0.57
CA SER A 303 -1.39 -27.43 -2.01
C SER A 303 -2.39 -26.50 -2.67
N TYR A 304 -1.89 -25.51 -3.40
CA TYR A 304 -2.71 -24.64 -4.25
C TYR A 304 -3.37 -25.39 -5.40
N ARG A 305 -2.79 -26.52 -5.80
CA ARG A 305 -3.35 -27.41 -6.83
C ARG A 305 -4.45 -28.32 -6.27
N GLY A 306 -4.38 -28.65 -4.98
CA GLY A 306 -5.38 -29.45 -4.26
C GLY A 306 -4.83 -30.78 -3.73
N VAL A 307 -5.72 -31.72 -3.47
CA VAL A 307 -5.38 -33.07 -2.97
C VAL A 307 -5.59 -34.15 -4.02
N GLY A 308 -4.75 -35.18 -3.97
CA GLY A 308 -4.91 -36.40 -4.74
C GLY A 308 -6.00 -37.31 -4.19
N ALA A 309 -6.24 -38.43 -4.87
CA ALA A 309 -7.25 -39.42 -4.49
C ALA A 309 -6.94 -40.12 -3.14
N ASP A 310 -5.68 -40.09 -2.73
CA ASP A 310 -5.17 -40.58 -1.45
C ASP A 310 -5.32 -39.56 -0.29
N GLY A 311 -5.88 -38.37 -0.57
CA GLY A 311 -6.01 -37.29 0.40
C GLY A 311 -4.69 -36.57 0.70
N LEU A 312 -3.62 -36.85 -0.05
CA LEU A 312 -2.33 -36.18 0.09
C LEU A 312 -2.26 -34.92 -0.81
N PRO A 313 -1.57 -33.87 -0.36
CA PRO A 313 -1.44 -32.64 -1.14
C PRO A 313 -0.61 -32.88 -2.40
N LEU A 314 -1.08 -32.33 -3.52
CA LEU A 314 -0.35 -32.38 -4.80
C LEU A 314 0.80 -31.37 -4.79
N TRP A 315 1.88 -31.66 -5.51
CA TRP A 315 2.88 -30.64 -5.86
C TRP A 315 2.22 -29.51 -6.66
N TYR A 316 2.74 -28.28 -6.52
CA TYR A 316 2.16 -27.10 -7.16
C TYR A 316 3.25 -26.12 -7.62
N GLU A 317 2.94 -25.37 -8.66
CA GLU A 317 3.78 -24.33 -9.26
C GLU A 317 3.27 -22.93 -8.88
N GLU A 318 4.08 -21.90 -9.13
CA GLU A 318 3.71 -20.50 -8.80
C GLU A 318 2.35 -20.10 -9.37
N ASN A 319 2.03 -20.51 -10.60
CA ASN A 319 0.76 -20.15 -11.24
C ASN A 319 -0.47 -20.79 -10.57
N ASP A 320 -0.31 -21.87 -9.80
CA ASP A 320 -1.41 -22.45 -9.03
C ASP A 320 -1.87 -21.49 -7.91
N THR A 321 -1.00 -20.58 -7.45
CA THR A 321 -1.35 -19.53 -6.47
C THR A 321 -2.26 -18.45 -7.06
N HIS A 322 -2.40 -18.38 -8.39
CA HIS A 322 -3.20 -17.33 -9.05
C HIS A 322 -4.70 -17.64 -9.11
N ARG A 323 -5.13 -18.81 -8.63
CA ARG A 323 -6.55 -19.22 -8.62
C ARG A 323 -7.41 -18.22 -7.84
N SER A 324 -8.70 -18.17 -8.15
CA SER A 324 -9.61 -17.26 -7.45
C SER A 324 -9.64 -17.56 -5.95
N LEU A 325 -9.86 -16.54 -5.11
CA LEU A 325 -9.96 -16.71 -3.67
C LEU A 325 -11.04 -17.73 -3.29
N VAL A 326 -12.15 -17.77 -4.03
CA VAL A 326 -13.24 -18.75 -3.86
C VAL A 326 -12.74 -20.18 -4.06
N ASP A 327 -12.00 -20.43 -5.14
CA ASP A 327 -11.48 -21.76 -5.43
C ASP A 327 -10.43 -22.21 -4.42
N LEU A 328 -9.61 -21.27 -3.95
CA LEU A 328 -8.61 -21.52 -2.91
C LEU A 328 -9.25 -21.81 -1.55
N VAL A 329 -10.34 -21.12 -1.20
CA VAL A 329 -11.12 -21.39 0.01
C VAL A 329 -11.76 -22.79 -0.04
N ARG A 330 -12.30 -23.20 -1.19
CA ARG A 330 -12.83 -24.57 -1.37
C ARG A 330 -11.71 -25.61 -1.26
N ALA A 331 -10.56 -25.35 -1.88
CA ALA A 331 -9.38 -26.22 -1.77
C ALA A 331 -8.87 -26.34 -0.33
N MET A 332 -8.95 -25.25 0.46
CA MET A 332 -8.63 -25.25 1.89
C MET A 332 -9.58 -26.17 2.66
N GLY A 333 -10.89 -26.04 2.44
CA GLY A 333 -11.88 -26.90 3.07
C GLY A 333 -11.66 -28.38 2.78
N ALA A 334 -11.40 -28.74 1.52
CA ALA A 334 -11.12 -30.12 1.12
C ALA A 334 -9.88 -30.68 1.83
N GLN A 335 -8.80 -29.89 1.93
CA GLN A 335 -7.54 -30.30 2.56
C GLN A 335 -7.63 -30.41 4.07
N VAL A 336 -8.31 -29.46 4.72
CA VAL A 336 -8.58 -29.50 6.17
C VAL A 336 -9.43 -30.73 6.50
N ASN A 337 -10.48 -31.01 5.74
CA ASN A 337 -11.33 -32.17 5.95
C ASN A 337 -10.58 -33.49 5.76
N ALA A 338 -9.77 -33.62 4.69
CA ALA A 338 -8.95 -34.81 4.47
C ALA A 338 -7.96 -35.03 5.61
N PHE A 339 -7.33 -33.95 6.11
CA PHE A 339 -6.36 -34.05 7.20
C PHE A 339 -7.04 -34.40 8.54
N HIS A 340 -8.19 -33.80 8.81
CA HIS A 340 -9.02 -34.13 9.97
C HIS A 340 -9.47 -35.59 9.95
N GLN A 341 -9.97 -36.09 8.81
CA GLN A 341 -10.43 -37.48 8.66
C GLN A 341 -9.28 -38.49 8.87
N GLN A 342 -8.09 -38.18 8.39
CA GLN A 342 -6.94 -39.07 8.53
C GLN A 342 -6.39 -39.12 9.96
N THR A 343 -6.44 -38.00 10.70
CA THR A 343 -5.86 -37.89 12.04
C THR A 343 -6.88 -38.08 13.16
N GLY A 344 -8.17 -37.92 12.87
CA GLY A 344 -9.25 -37.89 13.87
C GLY A 344 -9.20 -36.68 14.82
N ARG A 345 -8.40 -35.65 14.50
CA ARG A 345 -8.12 -34.49 15.37
C ARG A 345 -8.38 -33.17 14.65
N THR A 346 -8.62 -32.11 15.41
CA THR A 346 -8.67 -30.74 14.86
C THR A 346 -7.34 -30.36 14.24
N VAL A 347 -7.40 -29.51 13.20
CA VAL A 347 -6.24 -29.04 12.46
C VAL A 347 -5.92 -27.62 12.88
N SER A 348 -4.65 -27.33 13.15
CA SER A 348 -4.20 -25.94 13.29
C SER A 348 -3.60 -25.44 11.98
N ILE A 349 -3.87 -24.18 11.63
CA ILE A 349 -3.41 -23.59 10.38
C ILE A 349 -2.33 -22.54 10.67
N VAL A 350 -1.19 -22.64 9.99
CA VAL A 350 -0.14 -21.61 9.98
C VAL A 350 -0.01 -21.11 8.54
N ALA A 351 -0.34 -19.84 8.31
CA ALA A 351 -0.50 -19.30 6.98
C ALA A 351 0.28 -18.00 6.78
N GLU A 352 0.79 -17.74 5.57
CA GLU A 352 1.56 -16.54 5.24
C GLU A 352 0.96 -15.74 4.08
N SER A 353 0.95 -14.40 4.20
CA SER A 353 0.56 -13.48 3.12
C SER A 353 -0.82 -13.83 2.54
N GLU A 354 -0.93 -14.13 1.24
CA GLU A 354 -2.13 -14.65 0.60
C GLU A 354 -2.74 -15.86 1.33
N GLY A 355 -1.93 -16.83 1.75
CA GLY A 355 -2.40 -18.00 2.48
C GLY A 355 -3.14 -17.62 3.76
N SER A 356 -2.74 -16.52 4.43
CA SER A 356 -3.47 -16.00 5.59
C SER A 356 -4.86 -15.50 5.20
N LEU A 357 -4.99 -14.81 4.06
CA LEU A 357 -6.29 -14.39 3.54
C LEU A 357 -7.16 -15.60 3.20
N VAL A 358 -6.61 -16.62 2.52
CA VAL A 358 -7.34 -17.85 2.18
C VAL A 358 -7.86 -18.56 3.43
N ALA A 359 -6.97 -18.81 4.41
CA ALA A 359 -7.34 -19.50 5.65
C ALA A 359 -8.38 -18.72 6.46
N LYS A 360 -8.19 -17.40 6.60
CA LYS A 360 -9.11 -16.52 7.30
C LYS A 360 -10.49 -16.49 6.63
N THR A 361 -10.51 -16.42 5.30
CA THR A 361 -11.73 -16.41 4.51
C THR A 361 -12.47 -17.74 4.63
N TYR A 362 -11.76 -18.87 4.55
CA TYR A 362 -12.33 -20.21 4.76
C TYR A 362 -12.99 -20.35 6.12
N LEU A 363 -12.31 -19.96 7.20
CA LEU A 363 -12.85 -20.10 8.55
C LEU A 363 -14.01 -19.15 8.82
N ALA A 364 -14.01 -17.96 8.22
CA ALA A 364 -15.16 -17.06 8.27
C ALA A 364 -16.35 -17.61 7.48
N ALA A 365 -16.09 -18.30 6.36
CA ALA A 365 -17.08 -18.95 5.51
C ALA A 365 -17.52 -20.33 6.01
N THR A 366 -16.90 -20.88 7.06
CA THR A 366 -17.20 -22.22 7.58
C THR A 366 -16.95 -22.26 9.08
N PRO A 367 -17.85 -21.69 9.90
CA PRO A 367 -17.65 -21.60 11.36
C PRO A 367 -17.55 -22.96 12.07
N THR A 368 -18.01 -24.03 11.43
CA THR A 368 -17.96 -25.40 11.95
C THR A 368 -16.75 -26.20 11.43
N ALA A 369 -15.79 -25.54 10.78
CA ALA A 369 -14.57 -26.19 10.32
C ALA A 369 -13.86 -26.90 11.48
N PRO A 370 -13.24 -28.08 11.26
CA PRO A 370 -12.51 -28.80 12.30
C PRO A 370 -11.13 -28.18 12.55
N VAL A 371 -11.11 -26.88 12.85
CA VAL A 371 -9.92 -26.06 13.07
C VAL A 371 -10.05 -25.38 14.41
N ASP A 372 -9.03 -25.49 15.24
CA ASP A 372 -9.00 -24.91 16.59
C ASP A 372 -8.10 -23.67 16.67
N GLU A 373 -7.17 -23.51 15.74
CA GLU A 373 -6.16 -22.46 15.80
C GLU A 373 -5.73 -21.97 14.40
N LEU A 374 -5.56 -20.65 14.28
CA LEU A 374 -5.05 -19.95 13.10
C LEU A 374 -3.91 -19.00 13.48
N VAL A 375 -2.71 -19.27 12.99
CA VAL A 375 -1.55 -18.37 13.05
C VAL A 375 -1.32 -17.75 11.68
N MET A 376 -1.50 -16.45 11.58
CA MET A 376 -1.29 -15.66 10.37
C MET A 376 0.05 -14.93 10.41
N LEU A 377 0.78 -15.01 9.32
CA LEU A 377 2.11 -14.41 9.14
C LEU A 377 2.03 -13.42 7.98
N SER A 378 2.40 -12.16 8.20
CA SER A 378 2.25 -11.12 7.17
C SER A 378 0.83 -11.04 6.54
N PRO A 379 -0.27 -11.12 7.32
CA PRO A 379 -1.60 -11.10 6.71
C PRO A 379 -1.88 -9.76 6.00
N LEU A 380 -2.61 -9.81 4.90
CA LEU A 380 -2.92 -8.63 4.08
C LEU A 380 -3.80 -7.64 4.87
N VAL A 381 -3.28 -6.45 5.16
CA VAL A 381 -3.97 -5.46 6.01
C VAL A 381 -4.90 -4.60 5.16
N ARG A 382 -6.20 -4.87 5.21
CA ARG A 382 -7.19 -4.16 4.42
C ARG A 382 -6.91 -4.17 2.92
N PRO A 383 -6.94 -5.35 2.28
CA PRO A 383 -6.86 -5.41 0.82
C PRO A 383 -8.09 -4.76 0.17
N ALA A 384 -8.02 -4.54 -1.13
CA ALA A 384 -9.10 -4.00 -1.96
C ALA A 384 -9.62 -2.63 -1.49
N ARG A 385 -8.75 -1.72 -1.01
CA ARG A 385 -9.14 -0.33 -0.66
C ARG A 385 -9.51 0.50 -1.88
N VAL A 386 -9.01 0.13 -3.05
CA VAL A 386 -9.33 0.75 -4.34
C VAL A 386 -9.87 -0.33 -5.29
N TYR A 387 -10.39 0.09 -6.44
CA TYR A 387 -10.98 -0.79 -7.44
C TYR A 387 -10.49 -0.44 -8.82
N TYR A 388 -10.42 -1.44 -9.70
CA TYR A 388 -10.26 -1.28 -11.15
C TYR A 388 -11.22 -2.26 -11.83
N PRO A 389 -11.84 -1.89 -12.96
CA PRO A 389 -12.73 -2.78 -13.70
C PRO A 389 -11.97 -3.89 -14.45
N PRO A 390 -12.65 -5.00 -14.82
CA PRO A 390 -12.13 -6.00 -15.74
C PRO A 390 -11.80 -5.42 -17.13
N ASN A 391 -11.05 -6.18 -17.93
CA ASN A 391 -10.71 -5.79 -19.31
C ASN A 391 -11.96 -5.50 -20.15
N GLY A 392 -11.93 -4.42 -20.90
CA GLY A 392 -13.05 -4.00 -21.76
C GLY A 392 -14.21 -3.32 -21.02
N HIS A 393 -14.14 -3.16 -19.70
CA HIS A 393 -15.15 -2.48 -18.90
C HIS A 393 -14.63 -1.14 -18.36
N GLU A 394 -15.53 -0.17 -18.28
CA GLU A 394 -15.29 1.08 -17.56
C GLU A 394 -15.84 0.99 -16.13
N GLY A 395 -15.25 1.77 -15.23
CA GLY A 395 -15.54 1.78 -13.81
C GLY A 395 -14.49 2.60 -13.06
N TRP A 396 -14.67 2.73 -11.75
CA TRP A 396 -13.70 3.39 -10.88
C TRP A 396 -12.30 2.80 -11.10
N GLY A 397 -11.30 3.65 -11.30
CA GLY A 397 -9.89 3.25 -11.43
C GLY A 397 -9.50 2.58 -12.75
N VAL A 398 -10.28 2.73 -13.83
CA VAL A 398 -10.00 2.13 -15.15
C VAL A 398 -8.59 2.39 -15.69
N ALA A 399 -8.14 3.63 -15.72
CA ALA A 399 -6.80 4.06 -16.13
C ALA A 399 -5.71 3.52 -15.21
N ALA A 400 -5.94 3.49 -13.89
CA ALA A 400 -4.99 2.93 -12.95
C ALA A 400 -4.82 1.42 -13.17
N GLY A 401 -5.92 0.71 -13.45
CA GLY A 401 -5.89 -0.70 -13.84
C GLY A 401 -5.10 -0.94 -15.13
N VAL A 402 -5.27 -0.10 -16.14
CA VAL A 402 -4.50 -0.19 -17.40
C VAL A 402 -3.03 0.14 -17.17
N GLU A 403 -2.72 1.19 -16.41
CA GLU A 403 -1.34 1.58 -16.11
C GLU A 403 -0.62 0.48 -15.34
N LEU A 404 -1.26 -0.11 -14.32
CA LEU A 404 -0.72 -1.26 -13.59
C LEU A 404 -0.44 -2.46 -14.48
N LYS A 405 -1.31 -2.76 -15.45
CA LYS A 405 -1.08 -3.82 -16.45
C LYS A 405 0.13 -3.51 -17.32
N GLY A 406 0.27 -2.27 -17.78
CA GLY A 406 1.43 -1.82 -18.54
C GLY A 406 2.74 -1.95 -17.74
N LEU A 407 2.73 -1.51 -16.47
CA LEU A 407 3.89 -1.59 -15.58
C LEU A 407 4.28 -3.04 -15.28
N THR A 408 3.31 -3.89 -14.93
CA THR A 408 3.56 -5.31 -14.64
C THR A 408 4.03 -6.08 -15.88
N ALA A 409 3.48 -5.81 -17.06
CA ALA A 409 3.97 -6.37 -18.32
C ALA A 409 5.43 -5.98 -18.61
N GLY A 410 5.83 -4.74 -18.31
CA GLY A 410 7.22 -4.31 -18.42
C GLY A 410 8.15 -4.98 -17.39
N LEU A 411 7.65 -5.22 -16.17
CA LEU A 411 8.41 -5.85 -15.08
C LEU A 411 8.58 -7.37 -15.25
N LYS A 412 7.69 -8.07 -15.98
CA LYS A 412 7.83 -9.51 -16.29
C LYS A 412 9.14 -9.87 -16.98
N VAL A 413 9.82 -8.89 -17.62
CA VAL A 413 11.14 -9.09 -18.24
C VAL A 413 12.24 -9.26 -17.19
N ILE A 414 12.03 -8.76 -15.96
CA ILE A 414 13.07 -8.67 -14.91
C ILE A 414 12.67 -9.32 -13.58
N SER A 415 11.42 -9.72 -13.39
CA SER A 415 10.93 -10.40 -12.19
C SER A 415 10.10 -11.64 -12.55
N PRO A 416 10.31 -12.79 -11.88
CA PRO A 416 9.55 -14.02 -12.15
C PRO A 416 8.11 -13.98 -11.62
N ILE A 417 7.78 -13.09 -10.66
CA ILE A 417 6.46 -13.06 -10.02
C ILE A 417 5.45 -12.28 -10.87
N ASP A 418 4.35 -12.95 -11.25
CA ASP A 418 3.26 -12.36 -12.00
C ASP A 418 2.26 -11.61 -11.10
N LEU A 419 2.51 -10.32 -10.86
CA LEU A 419 1.56 -9.43 -10.17
C LEU A 419 0.54 -8.77 -11.12
N THR A 420 0.21 -9.40 -12.24
CA THR A 420 -0.76 -8.81 -13.19
C THR A 420 -2.12 -8.63 -12.50
N PRO A 421 -2.73 -7.42 -12.58
CA PRO A 421 -4.02 -7.14 -11.95
C PRO A 421 -5.17 -8.07 -12.37
N ASP A 422 -5.06 -8.75 -13.51
CA ASP A 422 -6.09 -9.65 -14.04
C ASP A 422 -5.90 -11.11 -13.64
N THR A 423 -4.93 -11.45 -12.78
CA THR A 423 -4.88 -12.80 -12.20
C THR A 423 -6.18 -13.10 -11.45
N PRO A 424 -6.72 -14.33 -11.53
CA PRO A 424 -8.00 -14.65 -10.89
C PRO A 424 -8.04 -14.33 -9.39
N LEU A 425 -6.93 -14.52 -8.68
CA LEU A 425 -6.79 -14.12 -7.28
C LEU A 425 -7.01 -12.61 -7.09
N LEU A 426 -6.20 -11.76 -7.74
CA LEU A 426 -6.27 -10.31 -7.54
C LEU A 426 -7.62 -9.73 -7.95
N ARG A 427 -8.17 -10.24 -9.05
CA ARG A 427 -9.53 -9.93 -9.50
C ARG A 427 -10.57 -10.28 -8.43
N SER A 428 -10.50 -11.49 -7.88
CA SER A 428 -11.43 -11.93 -6.83
C SER A 428 -11.31 -11.11 -5.55
N ILE A 429 -10.12 -10.64 -5.18
CA ILE A 429 -9.91 -9.72 -4.05
C ILE A 429 -10.58 -8.37 -4.32
N ALA A 430 -10.34 -7.79 -5.51
CA ALA A 430 -10.88 -6.49 -5.89
C ALA A 430 -12.43 -6.49 -6.04
N ASP A 431 -12.99 -7.55 -6.62
CA ASP A 431 -14.44 -7.72 -6.80
C ASP A 431 -15.17 -7.94 -5.48
N ASN A 432 -14.51 -8.57 -4.51
CA ASN A 432 -15.12 -8.96 -3.26
C ASN A 432 -14.69 -8.08 -2.08
N ALA A 433 -14.30 -6.83 -2.34
CA ALA A 433 -13.86 -5.89 -1.31
C ALA A 433 -14.79 -5.83 -0.08
N PRO A 434 -16.14 -5.83 -0.19
CA PRO A 434 -17.01 -5.83 0.98
C PRO A 434 -16.81 -7.02 1.93
N ALA A 435 -16.41 -8.19 1.40
CA ALA A 435 -16.25 -9.40 2.19
C ALA A 435 -14.84 -9.56 2.79
N VAL A 436 -13.82 -8.97 2.15
CA VAL A 436 -12.41 -9.23 2.51
C VAL A 436 -11.67 -8.02 3.07
N ARG A 437 -12.09 -6.79 2.76
CA ARG A 437 -11.36 -5.56 3.13
C ARG A 437 -11.19 -5.44 4.64
N ASP A 438 -12.23 -5.68 5.43
CA ASP A 438 -12.14 -5.50 6.88
C ASP A 438 -12.17 -6.84 7.64
N LEU A 439 -11.90 -7.95 6.95
CA LEU A 439 -12.02 -9.31 7.51
C LEU A 439 -11.09 -9.57 8.71
N LEU A 440 -9.91 -8.94 8.76
CA LEU A 440 -8.99 -9.04 9.91
C LEU A 440 -9.55 -8.37 11.19
N THR A 441 -10.57 -7.53 11.06
CA THR A 441 -11.26 -6.94 12.22
C THR A 441 -12.20 -7.92 12.91
N CYS A 442 -12.54 -9.03 12.24
CA CYS A 442 -13.55 -9.97 12.70
C CYS A 442 -12.92 -11.17 13.42
N PRO A 443 -13.21 -11.38 14.71
CA PRO A 443 -12.80 -12.62 15.38
C PRO A 443 -13.56 -13.83 14.79
N LEU A 444 -12.93 -15.00 14.82
CA LEU A 444 -13.53 -16.28 14.43
C LEU A 444 -13.99 -17.00 15.70
N PRO A 445 -15.30 -17.24 15.88
CA PRO A 445 -15.79 -18.00 17.02
C PRO A 445 -15.21 -19.41 17.05
N GLY A 446 -14.75 -19.87 18.22
CA GLY A 446 -14.21 -21.23 18.38
C GLY A 446 -12.80 -21.47 17.82
N VAL A 447 -12.19 -20.47 17.16
CA VAL A 447 -10.82 -20.57 16.62
C VAL A 447 -9.92 -19.59 17.34
N GLU A 448 -8.87 -20.10 17.98
CA GLU A 448 -7.81 -19.29 18.54
C GLU A 448 -6.99 -18.62 17.43
N GLN A 449 -6.68 -17.33 17.59
CA GLN A 449 -6.02 -16.56 16.53
C GLN A 449 -4.79 -15.82 17.00
N LEU A 450 -3.79 -15.75 16.12
CA LEU A 450 -2.61 -14.90 16.25
C LEU A 450 -2.24 -14.32 14.90
N ALA A 451 -1.94 -13.02 14.85
CA ALA A 451 -1.33 -12.38 13.69
C ALA A 451 0.08 -11.87 14.02
N LEU A 452 1.07 -12.26 13.21
CA LEU A 452 2.43 -11.71 13.24
C LEU A 452 2.61 -10.75 12.06
N PHE A 453 2.67 -9.46 12.35
CA PHE A 453 2.84 -8.40 11.35
C PHE A 453 4.33 -8.06 11.17
N PRO A 454 4.87 -8.13 9.94
CA PRO A 454 6.12 -7.49 9.61
C PRO A 454 6.02 -5.98 9.86
N LEU A 455 7.05 -5.39 10.47
CA LEU A 455 7.14 -3.95 10.67
C LEU A 455 7.01 -3.17 9.36
N ALA A 456 7.54 -3.73 8.26
CA ALA A 456 7.42 -3.15 6.93
C ALA A 456 5.96 -2.95 6.49
N ASP A 457 5.01 -3.78 6.95
CA ASP A 457 3.60 -3.70 6.56
C ASP A 457 2.83 -2.56 7.24
N ALA A 458 3.47 -1.84 8.17
CA ALA A 458 2.96 -0.60 8.71
C ALA A 458 2.60 0.41 7.61
N VAL A 459 3.32 0.39 6.48
CA VAL A 459 3.10 1.30 5.34
C VAL A 459 2.06 0.80 4.34
N ALA A 460 1.43 -0.37 4.54
CA ALA A 460 0.52 -0.94 3.54
C ALA A 460 -0.94 -0.44 3.67
N SER A 461 -1.29 0.16 4.81
CA SER A 461 -2.63 0.73 5.03
C SER A 461 -2.60 1.95 5.98
N PRO A 462 -3.41 2.99 5.69
CA PRO A 462 -3.53 4.17 6.53
C PRO A 462 -4.22 3.82 7.86
N HIS A 463 -3.97 4.65 8.86
CA HIS A 463 -4.64 4.58 10.16
C HIS A 463 -6.07 5.18 10.08
N PRO A 464 -7.05 4.70 10.87
CA PRO A 464 -7.00 3.52 11.75
C PRO A 464 -7.32 2.21 11.03
N THR A 465 -6.54 1.16 11.33
CA THR A 465 -6.94 -0.23 11.10
C THR A 465 -6.99 -0.91 12.45
N ALA A 466 -8.19 -1.09 13.00
CA ALA A 466 -8.36 -1.93 14.18
C ALA A 466 -8.09 -3.39 13.78
N VAL A 467 -7.25 -4.08 14.54
CA VAL A 467 -7.07 -5.53 14.39
C VAL A 467 -7.88 -6.17 15.53
N GLY A 468 -8.92 -6.93 15.19
CA GLY A 468 -9.85 -7.50 16.17
C GLY A 468 -9.35 -8.78 16.82
N ILE A 469 -8.06 -9.09 16.67
CA ILE A 469 -7.44 -10.36 17.06
C ILE A 469 -6.08 -10.10 17.74
N PRO A 470 -5.59 -11.03 18.57
CA PRO A 470 -4.24 -10.94 19.13
C PRO A 470 -3.20 -10.78 18.02
N ALA A 471 -2.35 -9.76 18.16
CA ALA A 471 -1.36 -9.40 17.15
C ALA A 471 -0.01 -9.08 17.80
N SER A 472 1.08 -9.34 17.08
CA SER A 472 2.44 -8.94 17.45
C SER A 472 3.19 -8.46 16.23
N VAL A 473 4.13 -7.54 16.44
CA VAL A 473 4.95 -6.99 15.36
C VAL A 473 6.36 -7.57 15.43
N VAL A 474 6.89 -7.96 14.27
CA VAL A 474 8.25 -8.47 14.11
C VAL A 474 9.05 -7.58 13.15
N PRO A 475 10.36 -7.34 13.39
CA PRO A 475 11.19 -6.50 12.52
C PRO A 475 11.55 -7.25 11.23
N ALA A 476 10.61 -7.31 10.29
CA ALA A 476 10.72 -8.04 9.04
C ALA A 476 10.06 -7.30 7.88
N PHE A 477 10.34 -7.76 6.66
CA PHE A 477 9.63 -7.40 5.44
C PHE A 477 8.43 -8.31 5.19
N HIS A 478 7.55 -7.91 4.26
CA HIS A 478 6.43 -8.74 3.85
C HIS A 478 6.91 -10.04 3.21
N GLY A 479 6.42 -11.18 3.75
CA GLY A 479 6.79 -12.52 3.29
C GLY A 479 8.09 -13.06 3.88
N GLY A 480 8.24 -14.39 3.88
CA GLY A 480 9.44 -15.08 4.36
C GLY A 480 9.50 -15.31 5.88
N LEU A 481 8.46 -14.96 6.64
CA LEU A 481 8.34 -15.31 8.06
C LEU A 481 8.27 -16.83 8.27
N LEU A 482 7.70 -17.58 7.33
CA LEU A 482 7.72 -19.05 7.31
C LEU A 482 9.12 -19.66 7.16
N SER A 483 10.14 -18.86 6.86
CA SER A 483 11.54 -19.30 6.78
C SER A 483 12.39 -18.85 7.98
N SER A 484 11.80 -18.04 8.87
CA SER A 484 12.52 -17.45 10.00
C SER A 484 12.52 -18.37 11.21
N GLY A 485 13.68 -18.88 11.60
CA GLY A 485 13.83 -19.72 12.79
C GLY A 485 13.39 -19.05 14.10
N ALA A 486 13.46 -17.71 14.18
CA ALA A 486 12.92 -16.97 15.33
C ALA A 486 11.38 -17.02 15.37
N VAL A 487 10.74 -16.90 14.20
CA VAL A 487 9.27 -16.97 14.07
C VAL A 487 8.77 -18.40 14.28
N HIS A 488 9.52 -19.42 13.83
CA HIS A 488 9.20 -20.83 14.09
C HIS A 488 9.08 -21.15 15.58
N LYS A 489 9.97 -20.60 16.42
CA LYS A 489 9.87 -20.75 17.88
C LYS A 489 8.60 -20.11 18.44
N THR A 490 8.25 -18.91 17.96
CA THR A 490 7.01 -18.23 18.36
C THR A 490 5.77 -19.01 17.95
N ILE A 491 5.77 -19.57 16.73
CA ILE A 491 4.69 -20.45 16.25
C ILE A 491 4.59 -21.71 17.13
N ALA A 492 5.69 -22.39 17.38
CA ALA A 492 5.69 -23.61 18.20
C ALA A 492 5.17 -23.34 19.62
N LEU A 493 5.68 -22.28 20.28
CA LEU A 493 5.19 -21.85 21.59
C LEU A 493 3.68 -21.58 21.57
N ARG A 494 3.19 -20.91 20.52
CA ARG A 494 1.77 -20.61 20.39
C ARG A 494 0.93 -21.88 20.24
N LEU A 495 1.35 -22.78 19.35
CA LEU A 495 0.69 -24.06 19.07
C LEU A 495 0.68 -25.00 20.28
N ASP A 496 1.68 -24.89 21.17
CA ASP A 496 1.77 -25.61 22.45
C ASP A 496 0.95 -24.94 23.57
N GLY A 497 0.25 -23.83 23.29
CA GLY A 497 -0.58 -23.11 24.26
C GLY A 497 0.19 -22.21 25.23
N HIS A 498 1.47 -21.92 24.96
CA HIS A 498 2.27 -21.03 25.79
C HIS A 498 1.99 -19.55 25.49
N LYS A 499 2.22 -18.71 26.51
CA LYS A 499 2.18 -17.26 26.34
C LYS A 499 3.33 -16.80 25.46
N LEU A 500 3.03 -15.92 24.51
CA LEU A 500 4.03 -15.32 23.64
C LEU A 500 4.85 -14.26 24.39
N PRO A 501 6.13 -14.10 24.06
CA PRO A 501 6.91 -12.96 24.54
C PRO A 501 6.29 -11.64 24.05
N SER A 502 6.31 -10.59 24.89
CA SER A 502 5.82 -9.27 24.47
C SER A 502 6.82 -8.60 23.54
N TYR A 503 6.35 -8.09 22.40
CA TYR A 503 7.15 -7.35 21.41
C TYR A 503 6.81 -5.84 21.46
N ASP A 504 6.75 -5.27 22.65
CA ASP A 504 6.15 -3.95 22.89
C ASP A 504 6.84 -2.79 22.14
N ILE A 505 8.16 -2.87 21.95
CA ILE A 505 8.91 -1.84 21.23
C ILE A 505 8.53 -1.78 19.75
N TRP A 506 8.36 -2.94 19.10
CA TRP A 506 8.06 -3.02 17.68
C TRP A 506 6.64 -2.56 17.37
N SER A 507 5.70 -2.84 18.26
CA SER A 507 4.33 -2.30 18.19
C SER A 507 4.30 -0.77 18.25
N SER A 508 5.21 -0.16 19.02
CA SER A 508 5.32 1.30 19.10
C SER A 508 5.92 1.90 17.82
N VAL A 509 6.99 1.29 17.29
CA VAL A 509 7.61 1.71 16.01
C VAL A 509 6.62 1.54 14.85
N GLU A 510 5.89 0.42 14.83
CA GLU A 510 4.84 0.15 13.84
C GLU A 510 3.79 1.25 13.81
N ARG A 511 3.31 1.68 14.98
CA ARG A 511 2.32 2.75 15.06
C ARG A 511 2.84 4.05 14.46
N VAL A 512 4.08 4.42 14.78
CA VAL A 512 4.73 5.63 14.25
C VAL A 512 4.88 5.53 12.73
N VAL A 513 5.42 4.43 12.21
CA VAL A 513 5.61 4.22 10.77
C VAL A 513 4.25 4.27 10.04
N ARG A 514 3.23 3.61 10.58
CA ARG A 514 1.88 3.58 9.98
C ARG A 514 1.28 4.98 9.87
N VAL A 515 1.28 5.75 10.95
CA VAL A 515 0.67 7.09 10.94
C VAL A 515 1.48 8.04 10.07
N SER A 516 2.82 7.97 10.07
CA SER A 516 3.66 8.80 9.21
C SER A 516 3.55 8.43 7.72
N SER A 517 3.20 7.17 7.41
CA SER A 517 2.97 6.73 6.04
C SER A 517 1.62 7.19 5.46
N SER A 518 0.69 7.67 6.28
CA SER A 518 -0.68 8.00 5.84
C SER A 518 -0.71 9.09 4.76
N ALA A 519 0.22 10.05 4.84
CA ALA A 519 0.42 11.09 3.84
C ALA A 519 0.76 10.55 2.44
N TRP A 520 1.27 9.33 2.35
CA TRP A 520 1.80 8.74 1.11
C TRP A 520 0.91 7.65 0.54
N GLN A 521 -0.27 7.44 1.11
CA GLN A 521 -1.26 6.48 0.62
C GLN A 521 -2.12 7.06 -0.50
N VAL A 522 -2.71 6.21 -1.33
CA VAL A 522 -3.88 6.60 -2.14
C VAL A 522 -5.13 6.71 -1.24
N PRO A 523 -6.07 7.62 -1.54
CA PRO A 523 -7.35 7.65 -0.85
C PRO A 523 -8.12 6.35 -1.13
N PRO A 524 -8.80 5.75 -0.14
CA PRO A 524 -9.59 4.55 -0.39
C PRO A 524 -10.90 4.91 -1.09
N LEU A 525 -11.39 4.00 -1.94
CA LEU A 525 -12.72 4.06 -2.53
C LEU A 525 -13.76 3.54 -1.52
N PRO A 526 -14.69 4.39 -1.04
CA PRO A 526 -15.79 3.97 -0.17
C PRO A 526 -16.59 2.82 -0.81
N LEU A 527 -16.97 1.83 0.01
CA LEU A 527 -17.68 0.66 -0.49
C LEU A 527 -19.03 1.02 -1.13
N SER A 528 -19.68 2.06 -0.61
CA SER A 528 -20.95 2.59 -1.09
C SER A 528 -20.89 3.19 -2.51
N LEU A 529 -19.72 3.61 -2.98
CA LEU A 529 -19.57 4.29 -4.28
C LEU A 529 -19.41 3.35 -5.47
N ASN A 530 -18.95 2.12 -5.25
CA ASN A 530 -18.70 1.20 -6.35
C ASN A 530 -19.91 0.28 -6.61
N PRO A 531 -20.61 0.42 -7.74
CA PRO A 531 -21.75 -0.44 -8.05
C PRO A 531 -21.37 -1.92 -8.21
N ALA A 532 -20.12 -2.23 -8.57
CA ALA A 532 -19.63 -3.61 -8.65
C ALA A 532 -19.68 -4.36 -7.29
N TRP A 533 -19.79 -3.63 -6.18
CA TRP A 533 -19.85 -4.17 -4.83
C TRP A 533 -21.28 -4.27 -4.26
N GLY A 534 -22.31 -3.92 -5.05
CA GLY A 534 -23.71 -4.07 -4.64
C GLY A 534 -24.20 -3.06 -3.60
N HIS A 535 -23.50 -1.92 -3.43
CA HIS A 535 -23.86 -0.83 -2.52
C HIS A 535 -24.16 -1.28 -1.06
N PRO A 536 -23.19 -1.89 -0.36
CA PRO A 536 -23.41 -2.26 1.04
C PRO A 536 -23.73 -1.02 1.88
N SER A 537 -24.65 -1.17 2.84
CA SER A 537 -25.03 -0.09 3.75
C SER A 537 -23.89 0.19 4.74
N GLY A 538 -23.44 1.45 4.81
CA GLY A 538 -22.35 1.89 5.68
C GLY A 538 -20.94 1.70 5.10
N ASP A 539 -19.93 2.21 5.80
CA ASP A 539 -18.54 2.23 5.32
C ASP A 539 -17.79 0.91 5.57
N THR A 540 -18.26 0.11 6.53
CA THR A 540 -17.68 -1.19 6.92
C THR A 540 -18.80 -2.21 7.19
N PRO A 541 -18.91 -3.30 6.42
CA PRO A 541 -19.87 -4.37 6.68
C PRO A 541 -19.64 -5.01 8.05
N SER A 542 -20.70 -5.53 8.68
CA SER A 542 -20.57 -6.26 9.95
C SER A 542 -19.87 -7.62 9.73
N CYS A 543 -19.23 -8.17 10.76
CA CYS A 543 -18.61 -9.49 10.68
C CYS A 543 -19.60 -10.59 10.28
N ALA A 544 -20.84 -10.52 10.76
CA ALA A 544 -21.89 -11.46 10.36
C ALA A 544 -22.27 -11.30 8.88
N SER A 545 -22.34 -10.07 8.37
CA SER A 545 -22.60 -9.80 6.96
C SER A 545 -21.47 -10.32 6.07
N MET A 546 -20.22 -10.08 6.44
CA MET A 546 -19.06 -10.61 5.70
C MET A 546 -19.08 -12.13 5.69
N ALA A 547 -19.25 -12.78 6.86
CA ALA A 547 -19.33 -14.23 6.95
C ALA A 547 -20.47 -14.82 6.09
N ALA A 548 -21.64 -14.17 6.08
CA ALA A 548 -22.77 -14.61 5.24
C ALA A 548 -22.46 -14.53 3.73
N THR A 549 -21.83 -13.45 3.28
CA THR A 549 -21.35 -13.33 1.88
C THR A 549 -20.31 -14.40 1.55
N LEU A 550 -19.38 -14.66 2.47
CA LEU A 550 -18.33 -15.66 2.27
C LEU A 550 -18.88 -17.10 2.26
N GLN A 551 -19.87 -17.40 3.10
CA GLN A 551 -20.55 -18.70 3.12
C GLN A 551 -21.19 -19.02 1.76
N GLN A 552 -21.80 -18.02 1.10
CA GLN A 552 -22.37 -18.19 -0.24
C GLN A 552 -21.33 -18.62 -1.28
N TRP A 553 -20.05 -18.25 -1.12
CA TRP A 553 -19.00 -18.68 -2.04
C TRP A 553 -18.72 -20.18 -1.93
N VAL A 554 -18.75 -20.70 -0.69
CA VAL A 554 -18.51 -22.12 -0.42
C VAL A 554 -19.71 -22.96 -0.85
N ASP A 555 -20.92 -22.46 -0.63
CA ASP A 555 -22.17 -23.18 -0.92
C ASP A 555 -22.56 -23.13 -2.42
N ALA A 556 -22.08 -22.12 -3.16
CA ALA A 556 -22.38 -21.99 -4.58
C ALA A 556 -21.79 -23.18 -5.37
N PRO A 557 -22.55 -23.79 -6.29
CA PRO A 557 -22.03 -24.82 -7.19
C PRO A 557 -20.81 -24.29 -7.95
N THR A 558 -19.80 -25.13 -8.14
CA THR A 558 -18.69 -24.79 -9.03
C THR A 558 -19.28 -24.52 -10.43
N PRO A 559 -18.97 -23.38 -11.08
CA PRO A 559 -19.29 -23.23 -12.50
C PRO A 559 -18.62 -24.38 -13.24
N GLY A 560 -19.43 -25.17 -13.95
CA GLY A 560 -18.98 -26.36 -14.69
C GLY A 560 -18.20 -26.05 -15.95
#